data_AF-A0A967YPI1-F1
#
_entry.id   AF-A0A967YPI1-F1
#
_cell.length_a   1.000
_cell.length_b   1.000
_cell.length_c   1.000
_cell.angle_alpha   90.00
_cell.angle_beta   90.00
_cell.angle_gamma   90.00
#
_symmetry.space_group_name_H-M   'P 1'
#
loop_
_entity.id
_entity.type
_entity.pdbx_description
1 polymer ?
#
loop_
_entity_poly.entity_id
_entity_poly.type
_entity_poly.pdbx_seq_one_letter_code
_entity_poly.pdbx_strand_id
1 'polypeptide(L)' 'HYETTGPEIWQQTEGRITHFFAGLGTCGTVSGVGRFLKEKNQAIRVVAIGPQKNHRIPGLKNFQESREPPI' A
#
# COMPACT_ATOMS: atom_id res chain seq x y z
N HIS A 1 -9.90 -2.49 -2.96
CA HIS A 1 -9.03 -1.34 -2.62
C HIS A 1 -9.14 -0.19 -3.61
N TYR A 2 -8.99 -0.42 -4.92
CA TYR A 2 -9.19 0.64 -5.92
C TYR A 2 -10.63 1.16 -5.94
N GLU A 3 -11.62 0.26 -5.94
CA GLU A 3 -13.05 0.61 -6.07
C GLU A 3 -13.69 1.12 -4.77
N THR A 4 -13.08 0.86 -3.61
CA THR A 4 -13.67 1.11 -2.29
C THR A 4 -12.72 1.89 -1.39
N THR A 5 -11.71 1.22 -0.82
CA THR A 5 -10.78 1.81 0.14
C THR A 5 -10.11 3.11 -0.34
N GLY A 6 -9.74 3.20 -1.61
CA GLY A 6 -9.17 4.41 -2.22
C GLY A 6 -10.17 5.58 -2.24
N PRO A 7 -11.36 5.41 -2.85
CA PRO A 7 -12.44 6.37 -2.80
C PRO A 7 -12.83 6.80 -1.39
N GLU A 8 -12.94 5.86 -0.46
CA GLU A 8 -13.26 6.12 0.95
C GLU A 8 -12.23 7.05 1.58
N ILE A 9 -10.93 6.75 1.44
CA ILE A 9 -9.84 7.59 1.95
C ILE A 9 -9.89 8.99 1.33
N TRP A 10 -10.08 9.09 0.02
CA TRP A 10 -10.15 10.39 -0.66
C TRP A 10 -11.32 11.24 -0.17
N GLN A 11 -12.51 10.64 -0.03
CA GLN A 11 -13.70 11.31 0.47
C GLN A 11 -13.55 11.72 1.93
N GLN A 12 -13.11 10.82 2.80
CA GLN A 12 -12.93 11.06 4.23
C GLN A 12 -11.86 12.10 4.53
N THR A 13 -10.86 12.23 3.67
CA THR A 13 -9.83 13.28 3.76
C THR A 13 -10.20 14.54 3.00
N GLU A 14 -11.36 14.59 2.35
CA GLU A 14 -11.81 15.71 1.51
C GLU A 14 -10.74 16.10 0.46
N GLY A 15 -10.01 15.12 -0.07
CA GLY A 15 -8.91 15.34 -1.01
C GLY A 15 -7.64 15.98 -0.42
N ARG A 16 -7.53 16.12 0.90
CA ARG A 16 -6.36 16.74 1.58
C ARG A 16 -5.21 15.78 1.84
N ILE A 17 -5.37 14.49 1.54
CA ILE A 17 -4.30 13.50 1.73
C ILE A 17 -3.08 13.83 0.87
N THR A 18 -1.88 13.78 1.49
CA THR A 18 -0.61 14.01 0.80
C THR A 18 0.27 12.75 0.77
N HIS A 19 0.11 11.86 1.75
CA HIS A 19 0.90 10.65 1.90
C HIS A 19 -0.01 9.48 2.31
N PHE A 20 0.16 8.34 1.65
CA PHE A 20 -0.50 7.09 1.98
C PHE A 20 0.54 6.03 2.32
N PHE A 21 0.42 5.43 3.51
CA PHE A 21 1.31 4.38 4.01
C PHE A 21 0.54 3.07 4.10
N ALA A 22 1.13 1.97 3.62
CA ALA A 22 0.55 0.64 3.73
C ALA A 22 1.61 -0.41 4.01
N GLY A 23 1.29 -1.34 4.92
CA GLY A 23 2.10 -2.53 5.17
C GLY A 23 2.15 -3.46 3.95
N LEU A 24 3.33 -4.00 3.67
CA LEU A 24 3.56 -4.93 2.57
C LEU A 24 3.10 -6.34 2.94
N GLY A 25 1.94 -6.74 2.44
CA GLY A 25 1.43 -8.12 2.51
C GLY A 25 1.34 -8.74 1.10
N THR A 26 0.12 -8.87 0.58
CA THR A 26 -0.14 -9.27 -0.83
C THR A 26 -0.01 -8.11 -1.83
N CYS A 27 0.34 -6.91 -1.35
CA CYS A 27 0.36 -5.66 -2.11
C CYS A 27 -1.00 -5.15 -2.64
N GLY A 28 -2.11 -5.85 -2.42
CA GLY A 28 -3.42 -5.41 -2.91
C GLY A 28 -3.83 -4.02 -2.42
N THR A 29 -3.55 -3.71 -1.15
CA THR A 29 -3.87 -2.41 -0.55
C THR A 29 -3.04 -1.28 -1.15
N VAL A 30 -1.71 -1.41 -1.14
CA VAL A 30 -0.80 -0.35 -1.62
C VAL A 30 -0.99 -0.09 -3.10
N SER A 31 -1.16 -1.14 -3.92
CA SER A 31 -1.37 -1.00 -5.36
C SER A 31 -2.76 -0.45 -5.69
N GLY A 32 -3.82 -1.00 -5.06
CA GLY A 32 -5.19 -0.59 -5.35
C GLY A 32 -5.49 0.84 -4.90
N VAL A 33 -5.18 1.18 -3.64
CA VAL A 33 -5.36 2.54 -3.12
C VAL A 33 -4.41 3.49 -3.84
N GLY A 34 -3.15 3.10 -4.03
CA GLY A 34 -2.14 3.94 -4.68
C GLY A 34 -2.54 4.33 -6.10
N ARG A 35 -3.05 3.37 -6.90
CA ARG A 35 -3.56 3.66 -8.25
C ARG A 35 -4.69 4.69 -8.22
N PHE A 36 -5.69 4.48 -7.37
CA PHE A 36 -6.82 5.40 -7.27
C PHE A 36 -6.38 6.82 -6.86
N LEU A 37 -5.54 6.93 -5.82
CA LEU A 37 -5.05 8.22 -5.34
C LEU A 37 -4.20 8.95 -6.38
N LYS A 38 -3.37 8.22 -7.13
CA LYS A 38 -2.55 8.80 -8.21
C LYS A 38 -3.39 9.35 -9.36
N GLU A 39 -4.52 8.72 -9.69
CA GLU A 39 -5.47 9.25 -10.67
C GLU A 39 -6.15 10.54 -10.19
N LYS A 40 -6.32 10.73 -8.87
CA LYS A 40 -6.87 11.99 -8.31
C LYS A 40 -5.81 13.08 -8.19
N ASN A 41 -4.62 12.73 -7.73
CA ASN A 41 -3.50 13.65 -7.62
C ASN A 41 -2.16 12.90 -7.68
N GLN A 42 -1.43 13.10 -8.78
CA GLN A 42 -0.13 12.47 -9.01
C GLN A 42 0.94 12.87 -7.98
N ALA A 43 0.77 13.99 -7.27
CA ALA A 43 1.70 14.45 -6.24
C ALA A 43 1.64 13.63 -4.94
N ILE A 44 0.54 12.90 -4.69
CA ILE A 44 0.38 12.08 -3.47
C ILE A 44 1.48 11.02 -3.41
N ARG A 45 2.16 10.92 -2.27
CA ARG A 45 3.20 9.90 -2.05
C ARG A 45 2.58 8.61 -1.54
N VAL A 46 2.90 7.50 -2.19
CA VAL A 46 2.47 6.16 -1.78
C VAL A 46 3.70 5.42 -1.29
N VAL A 47 3.68 5.00 -0.02
CA VAL A 47 4.84 4.43 0.68
C VAL A 47 4.47 3.04 1.19
N ALA A 48 5.25 2.06 0.76
CA ALA A 48 5.10 0.68 1.19
C ALA A 48 6.04 0.42 2.39
N ILE A 49 5.50 -0.16 3.46
CA ILE A 49 6.24 -0.45 4.70
C ILE A 49 6.46 -1.96 4.80
N GLY A 50 7.71 -2.40 4.86
CA GLY A 50 8.08 -3.80 5.04
C GLY A 50 8.82 -4.03 6.36
N PRO A 51 8.79 -5.26 6.92
CA PRO A 51 9.64 -5.63 8.04
C PRO A 51 11.12 -5.58 7.63
N GLN A 52 11.99 -5.24 8.57
CA GLN A 52 13.43 -5.42 8.38
C GLN A 52 13.79 -6.90 8.28
N LYS A 53 14.98 -7.19 7.75
CA LYS A 53 15.52 -8.55 7.69
C LYS A 53 15.53 -9.18 9.09
N ASN A 54 15.25 -10.47 9.20
CA ASN A 54 15.14 -11.23 10.45
C ASN A 54 14.04 -10.76 11.43
N HIS A 55 13.15 -9.85 11.04
CA HIS A 55 12.01 -9.43 11.86
C HIS A 55 10.70 -9.94 11.29
N ARG A 56 9.99 -10.77 12.06
CA ARG A 56 8.71 -11.33 11.67
C ARG A 56 7.56 -10.51 12.23
N ILE A 57 6.90 -9.75 11.36
CA ILE A 57 5.65 -9.05 11.71
C ILE A 57 4.48 -9.81 11.05
N PRO A 58 3.54 -10.39 11.83
CA PRO A 58 2.40 -11.12 11.28
C PRO A 58 1.63 -10.30 10.24
N GLY A 59 1.34 -10.92 9.08
CA GLY A 59 0.62 -10.29 7.97
C GLY A 59 1.50 -9.46 7.02
N LEU A 60 2.73 -9.12 7.41
CA LEU A 60 3.69 -8.44 6.54
C LEU A 60 4.75 -9.39 5.99
N LYS A 61 5.27 -9.04 4.82
CA LYS A 61 6.32 -9.75 4.10
C LYS A 61 7.56 -8.87 3.98
N ASN A 62 8.71 -9.47 4.23
CA ASN A 62 9.99 -8.96 3.75
C ASN A 62 10.26 -9.60 2.38
N PHE A 63 10.36 -8.81 1.32
CA PHE A 63 10.56 -9.34 -0.04
C PHE A 63 11.95 -9.96 -0.27
N GLN A 64 12.95 -9.62 0.54
CA GLN A 64 14.28 -10.22 0.45
C GLN A 64 14.33 -11.63 1.04
N GLU A 65 13.39 -11.95 1.94
CA GLU A 65 13.32 -13.26 2.63
C GLU A 65 12.11 -14.08 2.21
N SER A 66 11.13 -13.46 1.54
CA SER A 66 9.95 -14.16 1.04
C SER A 66 10.37 -15.07 -0.10
N ARG A 67 10.23 -16.38 0.10
CA ARG A 67 10.43 -17.38 -0.95
C ARG A 67 9.56 -17.03 -2.16
N GLU A 68 10.18 -16.92 -3.32
CA GLU A 68 9.45 -16.97 -4.59
C GLU A 68 8.82 -18.36 -4.72
N PRO A 69 7.52 -18.44 -5.06
CA PRO A 69 6.91 -19.72 -5.33
C PRO A 69 7.62 -20.37 -6.53
N PRO A 70 7.86 -21.70 -6.49
CA PRO A 70 8.38 -22.40 -7.66
C PRO A 70 7.38 -22.25 -8.82
N ILE A 71 7.90 -21.93 -9.99
CA ILE A 71 7.17 -21.87 -11.27
C ILE A 71 6.82 -23.26 -11.78
#